data_AF-A0A9J6FZY6-F1
#
_entry.id   AF-A0A9J6FZY6-F1
#
_cell.length_a   1.000
_cell.length_b   1.000
_cell.length_c   1.000
_cell.angle_alpha   90.00
_cell.angle_beta   90.00
_cell.angle_gamma   90.00
#
_symmetry.space_group_name_H-M   'P 1'
#
loop_
_entity.id
_entity.type
_entity.pdbx_description
1 polymer ?
#
loop_
_entity_poly.entity_id
_entity_poly.type
_entity_poly.pdbx_seq_one_letter_code
_entity_poly.pdbx_strand_id
1 'polypeptide(L)'
;MTIHPYLRFLQLYNILSVYSLIKPPKFGNCEVEPAQSTHVLTLTDLKLAFQESGSEETKLQMLKQKLDGLVVAEVECTEAVANVCTVPEAADCIIYYLAGFMCRKLLKCSTCSTCRQSLIEEWEIHSQPESSLVNCKTRGGLLHPKRNVFCLLQAAETAFQKHSTERNAYEQTLEELLKEHVFSFPCNEHKEEIMAQLLHNYVAMRMAQVCKQKKRDLKTKTQHLRKLAKLV
;
A
#
# COMPACT_ATOMS: atom_id res chain seq x y z
N MET A 1 -9.19 -6.23 -4.87
CA MET A 1 -8.54 -7.03 -5.93
C MET A 1 -8.68 -8.49 -5.53
N THR A 2 -9.56 -9.19 -6.24
CA THR A 2 -9.90 -10.59 -6.00
C THR A 2 -8.69 -11.47 -6.30
N ILE A 3 -7.98 -11.89 -5.25
CA ILE A 3 -6.98 -12.95 -5.38
C ILE A 3 -7.77 -14.22 -5.63
N HIS A 4 -7.80 -14.65 -6.90
CA HIS A 4 -8.59 -15.79 -7.35
C HIS A 4 -8.25 -17.04 -6.49
N PRO A 5 -9.25 -17.71 -5.90
CA PRO A 5 -9.06 -18.95 -5.12
C PRO A 5 -8.39 -20.07 -5.93
N TYR A 6 -8.44 -19.96 -7.27
CA TYR A 6 -7.78 -20.84 -8.21
C TYR A 6 -6.25 -20.90 -8.06
N LEU A 7 -5.56 -19.78 -7.77
CA LEU A 7 -4.09 -19.80 -7.62
C LEU A 7 -3.65 -20.54 -6.35
N ARG A 8 -4.41 -20.43 -5.25
CA ARG A 8 -4.14 -21.15 -4.00
C ARG A 8 -4.45 -22.63 -4.15
N PHE A 9 -5.56 -22.96 -4.83
CA PHE A 9 -5.91 -24.34 -5.14
C PHE A 9 -4.85 -25.02 -6.01
N LEU A 10 -4.33 -24.35 -7.04
CA LEU A 10 -3.29 -24.92 -7.91
C LEU A 10 -1.97 -25.16 -7.18
N GLN A 11 -1.61 -24.27 -6.25
CA GLN A 11 -0.43 -24.47 -5.38
C GLN A 11 -0.60 -25.67 -4.44
N LEU A 12 -1.77 -25.78 -3.79
CA LEU A 12 -2.11 -26.92 -2.92
C LEU A 12 -2.17 -28.24 -3.71
N TYR A 13 -2.80 -28.23 -4.88
CA TYR A 13 -2.87 -29.37 -5.78
C TYR A 13 -1.48 -29.84 -6.19
N ASN A 14 -0.59 -28.92 -6.58
CA ASN A 14 0.79 -29.24 -6.95
C ASN A 14 1.59 -29.82 -5.77
N ILE A 15 1.43 -29.28 -4.56
CA ILE A 15 2.11 -29.81 -3.37
C ILE A 15 1.61 -31.22 -3.05
N LEU A 16 0.29 -31.43 -3.06
CA LEU A 16 -0.32 -32.72 -2.74
C LEU A 16 -0.02 -33.80 -3.81
N SER A 17 0.00 -33.42 -5.08
CA SER A 17 0.33 -34.34 -6.18
C SER A 17 1.81 -34.74 -6.19
N VAL A 18 2.74 -33.84 -5.84
CA VAL A 18 4.15 -34.18 -5.65
C VAL A 18 4.35 -35.09 -4.42
N TYR A 19 3.64 -34.84 -3.32
CA TYR A 19 3.70 -35.71 -2.13
C TYR A 19 3.22 -37.13 -2.41
N SER A 20 2.23 -37.32 -3.29
CA SER A 20 1.75 -38.66 -3.69
C SER A 20 2.75 -39.47 -4.53
N LEU A 21 3.75 -38.80 -5.11
CA LEU A 21 4.74 -39.41 -6.02
C LEU A 21 6.06 -39.77 -5.33
N ILE A 22 6.29 -39.33 -4.09
CA ILE A 22 7.44 -39.75 -3.30
C ILE A 22 7.12 -41.13 -2.72
N LYS A 23 7.31 -42.19 -3.53
CA LYS A 23 7.45 -43.53 -2.97
C LYS A 23 8.71 -43.54 -2.11
N PRO A 24 8.67 -44.01 -0.86
CA PRO A 24 9.88 -44.16 -0.08
C PRO A 24 10.84 -45.09 -0.86
N PRO A 25 12.16 -44.79 -0.87
CA PRO A 25 13.14 -45.62 -1.56
C PRO A 25 13.05 -47.05 -1.00
N LYS A 26 12.95 -48.05 -1.90
CA LYS A 26 12.79 -49.47 -1.53
C LYS A 26 13.97 -50.04 -0.74
N PHE A 27 15.11 -49.34 -0.71
CA PHE A 27 16.30 -49.73 0.03
C PHE A 27 16.92 -48.49 0.68
N GLY A 28 16.65 -48.35 1.97
CA GLY A 28 17.30 -47.41 2.89
C GLY A 28 17.09 -47.92 4.30
N ASN A 29 18.14 -47.95 5.13
CA ASN A 29 18.12 -48.41 6.53
C ASN A 29 17.39 -47.40 7.45
N CYS A 30 16.17 -47.00 7.10
CA CYS A 30 15.31 -46.22 8.00
C CYS A 30 14.29 -47.18 8.60
N GLU A 31 14.45 -47.55 9.86
CA GLU A 31 13.39 -48.17 10.64
C GLU A 31 12.22 -47.18 10.74
N VAL A 32 11.09 -47.57 10.16
CA VAL A 32 9.84 -46.84 10.33
C VAL A 32 9.27 -47.26 11.67
N GLU A 33 9.42 -46.42 12.69
CA GLU A 33 8.71 -46.61 13.96
C GLU A 33 7.19 -46.65 13.70
N PRO A 34 6.45 -47.58 14.31
CA PRO A 34 5.03 -47.71 14.09
C PRO A 34 4.29 -46.53 14.71
N ALA A 35 3.88 -45.61 13.84
CA ALA A 35 2.71 -44.75 13.93
C ALA A 35 2.50 -44.03 15.28
N GLN A 36 3.21 -42.92 15.48
CA GLN A 36 2.66 -41.80 16.25
C GLN A 36 2.68 -40.52 15.43
N SER A 37 1.47 -40.08 15.07
CA SER A 37 1.13 -38.86 14.35
C SER A 37 1.77 -38.71 12.96
N THR A 38 1.20 -39.40 11.97
CA THR A 38 1.09 -38.77 10.67
C THR A 38 0.23 -37.51 10.86
N HIS A 39 0.84 -36.33 10.99
CA HIS A 39 0.14 -35.06 10.82
C HIS A 39 -0.26 -34.94 9.33
N VAL A 40 -1.15 -35.83 8.88
CA VAL A 40 -1.81 -35.70 7.60
C VAL A 40 -2.75 -34.54 7.76
N LEU A 41 -2.41 -33.40 7.16
CA LEU A 41 -3.32 -32.28 7.03
C LEU A 41 -4.61 -32.80 6.41
N THR A 42 -5.67 -32.84 7.19
CA THR A 42 -6.98 -33.32 6.73
C THR A 42 -7.74 -32.17 6.07
N LEU A 43 -8.74 -32.51 5.25
CA LEU A 43 -9.66 -31.50 4.72
C LEU A 43 -10.37 -30.71 5.82
N THR A 44 -10.47 -31.27 7.03
CA THR A 44 -11.01 -30.61 8.21
C THR A 44 -10.07 -29.51 8.71
N ASP A 45 -8.77 -29.76 8.75
CA ASP A 45 -7.75 -28.76 9.12
C ASP A 45 -7.72 -27.60 8.12
N LEU A 46 -7.87 -27.92 6.82
CA LEU A 46 -8.01 -26.91 5.77
C LEU A 46 -9.32 -26.14 5.94
N LYS A 47 -10.44 -26.82 6.19
CA LYS A 47 -11.72 -26.15 6.47
C LYS A 47 -11.66 -25.26 7.70
N LEU A 48 -10.89 -25.60 8.73
CA LEU A 48 -10.66 -24.73 9.90
C LEU A 48 -9.79 -23.52 9.55
N ALA A 49 -8.74 -23.72 8.74
CA ALA A 49 -7.88 -22.62 8.26
C ALA A 49 -8.59 -21.68 7.26
N PHE A 50 -9.60 -22.18 6.55
CA PHE A 50 -10.43 -21.43 5.59
C PHE A 50 -11.83 -21.12 6.11
N GLN A 51 -12.16 -21.52 7.34
CA GLN A 51 -13.33 -21.03 8.04
C GLN A 51 -13.01 -19.60 8.41
N GLU A 52 -13.39 -18.70 7.50
CA GLU A 52 -13.47 -17.28 7.75
C GLU A 52 -14.26 -17.09 9.05
N SER A 53 -13.56 -16.83 10.15
CA SER A 53 -14.14 -16.11 11.28
C SER A 53 -14.79 -14.87 10.69
N GLY A 54 -16.10 -14.74 10.88
CA GLY A 54 -16.96 -13.87 10.09
C GLY A 54 -16.40 -12.47 9.87
N SER A 55 -16.53 -11.98 8.63
CA SER A 55 -16.18 -10.62 8.22
C SER A 55 -14.79 -10.18 8.72
N GLU A 56 -13.71 -10.73 8.15
CA GLU A 56 -12.40 -10.09 8.28
C GLU A 56 -12.53 -8.64 7.82
N GLU A 57 -12.50 -7.71 8.77
CA GLU A 57 -12.51 -6.28 8.47
C GLU A 57 -11.34 -5.98 7.54
N THR A 58 -11.64 -5.39 6.40
CA THR A 58 -10.61 -4.98 5.45
C THR A 58 -9.65 -3.99 6.13
N LYS A 59 -8.38 -3.96 5.72
CA LYS A 59 -7.40 -2.98 6.24
C LYS A 59 -7.89 -1.52 6.13
N LEU A 60 -8.79 -1.24 5.19
CA LEU A 60 -9.44 0.05 5.07
C LEU A 60 -10.49 0.28 6.17
N GLN A 61 -11.30 -0.72 6.51
CA GLN A 61 -12.25 -0.64 7.63
C GLN A 61 -11.54 -0.47 8.97
N MET A 62 -10.47 -1.24 9.21
CA MET A 62 -9.64 -1.06 10.41
C MET A 62 -9.03 0.34 10.49
N LEU A 63 -8.61 0.90 9.36
CA LEU A 63 -8.06 2.26 9.31
C LEU A 63 -9.14 3.32 9.55
N LYS A 64 -10.36 3.13 9.03
CA LYS A 64 -11.50 4.01 9.34
C LYS A 64 -11.72 4.05 10.86
N GLN A 65 -11.84 2.88 11.49
CA GLN A 65 -12.02 2.79 12.94
C GLN A 65 -10.88 3.45 13.74
N LYS A 66 -9.63 3.34 13.28
CA LYS A 66 -8.49 4.02 13.92
C LYS A 66 -8.51 5.54 13.76
N LEU A 67 -9.16 6.06 12.71
CA LEU A 67 -9.26 7.49 12.43
C LEU A 67 -10.48 8.14 13.11
N ASP A 68 -11.45 7.34 13.53
CA ASP A 68 -12.65 7.81 14.22
C ASP A 68 -12.26 8.67 15.44
N GLY A 69 -12.65 9.95 15.40
CA GLY A 69 -12.33 10.91 16.46
C GLY A 69 -10.92 11.52 16.44
N LEU A 70 -10.01 11.08 15.55
CA LEU A 70 -8.70 11.72 15.34
C LEU A 70 -8.72 12.82 14.27
N VAL A 71 -9.71 12.79 13.36
CA VAL A 71 -9.81 13.80 12.30
C VAL A 71 -10.61 14.99 12.79
N VAL A 72 -9.92 16.10 13.01
CA VAL A 72 -10.52 17.37 13.43
C VAL A 72 -11.11 18.07 12.20
N ALA A 73 -12.29 18.65 12.36
CA ALA A 73 -12.98 19.38 11.28
C ALA A 73 -12.44 20.81 11.11
N GLU A 74 -11.84 21.35 12.17
CA GLU A 74 -11.20 22.65 12.20
C GLU A 74 -9.82 22.57 11.56
N VAL A 75 -9.58 23.48 10.62
CA VAL A 75 -8.30 23.61 9.93
C VAL A 75 -7.42 24.55 10.73
N GLU A 76 -6.78 24.04 11.77
CA GLU A 76 -5.60 24.72 12.34
C GLU A 76 -4.40 24.34 11.49
N CYS A 77 -4.15 25.12 10.44
CA CYS A 77 -2.86 25.08 9.75
C CYS A 77 -1.80 25.64 10.70
N THR A 78 -1.22 24.79 11.55
CA THR A 78 0.03 25.15 12.22
C THR A 78 1.10 25.24 11.15
N GLU A 79 1.47 26.47 10.80
CA GLU A 79 2.63 26.80 9.98
C GLU A 79 3.90 26.28 10.68
N ALA A 80 4.25 25.03 10.42
CA ALA A 80 5.48 24.42 10.92
C ALA A 80 6.21 23.66 9.81
N VAL A 81 6.44 24.33 8.67
CA VAL A 81 7.73 24.26 7.97
C VAL A 81 7.98 25.63 7.38
N ALA A 82 9.01 26.30 7.89
CA ALA A 82 9.44 27.61 7.48
C ALA A 82 9.65 27.67 5.96
N ASN A 83 9.15 28.76 5.39
CA ASN A 83 9.44 29.29 4.08
C ASN A 83 10.97 29.37 3.86
N VAL A 84 11.52 28.41 3.12
CA VAL A 84 12.81 28.57 2.47
C VAL A 84 12.60 28.22 1.01
N CYS A 85 12.79 29.20 0.12
CA CYS A 85 12.95 28.99 -1.32
C CYS A 85 14.05 27.96 -1.55
N THR A 86 13.66 26.70 -1.55
CA THR A 86 14.50 25.54 -1.83
C THR A 86 14.03 25.01 -3.17
N VAL A 87 14.99 24.65 -4.02
CA VAL A 87 14.69 23.87 -5.22
C VAL A 87 13.83 22.69 -4.77
N PRO A 88 12.64 22.47 -5.36
CA PRO A 88 11.80 21.37 -4.92
C PRO A 88 12.60 20.08 -5.04
N GLU A 89 12.66 19.30 -3.97
CA GLU A 89 13.26 17.99 -4.06
C GLU A 89 12.46 17.19 -5.11
N ALA A 90 13.15 16.47 -6.00
CA ALA A 90 12.47 15.71 -7.05
C ALA A 90 11.40 14.76 -6.45
N ALA A 91 11.62 14.31 -5.22
CA ALA A 91 10.66 13.57 -4.42
C ALA A 91 9.35 14.34 -4.20
N ASP A 92 9.39 15.59 -3.74
CA ASP A 92 8.19 16.41 -3.48
C ASP A 92 7.37 16.64 -4.74
N CYS A 93 8.04 16.93 -5.87
CA CYS A 93 7.38 17.03 -7.16
C CYS A 93 6.64 15.75 -7.57
N ILE A 94 7.24 14.59 -7.29
CA ILE A 94 6.63 13.29 -7.56
C ILE A 94 5.46 13.04 -6.60
N ILE A 95 5.61 13.34 -5.31
CA ILE A 95 4.55 13.18 -4.31
C ILE A 95 3.35 14.06 -4.69
N TYR A 96 3.58 15.31 -5.08
CA TYR A 96 2.54 16.23 -5.53
C TYR A 96 1.81 15.71 -6.78
N TYR A 97 2.55 15.17 -7.75
CA TYR A 97 1.95 14.52 -8.93
C TYR A 97 1.09 13.30 -8.55
N LEU A 98 1.56 12.46 -7.61
CA LEU A 98 0.81 11.30 -7.13
C LEU A 98 -0.44 11.74 -6.35
N ALA A 99 -0.34 12.77 -5.52
CA ALA A 99 -1.45 13.34 -4.78
C ALA A 99 -2.60 13.77 -5.71
N GLY A 100 -2.28 14.44 -6.83
CA GLY A 100 -3.27 14.78 -7.86
C GLY A 100 -3.94 13.55 -8.49
N PHE A 101 -3.18 12.47 -8.73
CA PHE A 101 -3.72 11.19 -9.20
C PHE A 101 -4.68 10.55 -8.19
N MET A 102 -4.37 10.62 -6.90
CA MET A 102 -5.23 10.10 -5.84
C MET A 102 -6.52 10.89 -5.70
N CYS A 103 -6.41 12.24 -5.72
CA CYS A 103 -7.57 13.12 -5.69
C CYS A 103 -8.52 12.80 -6.85
N ARG A 104 -8.00 12.55 -8.06
CA ARG A 104 -8.83 12.12 -9.20
C ARG A 104 -9.66 10.88 -8.91
N LYS A 105 -9.08 9.89 -8.22
CA LYS A 105 -9.79 8.66 -7.87
C LYS A 105 -10.90 8.94 -6.86
N LEU A 106 -10.61 9.76 -5.84
CA LEU A 106 -11.58 10.14 -4.80
C LEU A 106 -12.73 11.00 -5.34
N LEU A 107 -12.45 11.92 -6.25
CA LEU A 107 -13.46 12.76 -6.90
C LEU A 107 -14.48 11.96 -7.72
N LYS A 108 -14.10 10.77 -8.23
CA LYS A 108 -15.03 9.87 -8.92
C LYS A 108 -15.97 9.15 -7.96
N CYS A 109 -15.53 8.95 -6.71
CA CYS A 109 -16.29 8.24 -5.69
C CYS A 109 -17.13 9.19 -4.82
N SER A 110 -16.76 10.46 -4.72
CA SER A 110 -17.42 11.44 -3.86
C SER A 110 -18.39 12.35 -4.62
N THR A 111 -19.64 12.37 -4.17
CA THR A 111 -20.68 13.30 -4.62
C THR A 111 -20.75 14.58 -3.77
N CYS A 112 -20.11 14.59 -2.59
CA CYS A 112 -20.12 15.72 -1.67
C CYS A 112 -19.33 16.93 -2.23
N SER A 113 -19.99 18.08 -2.34
CA SER A 113 -19.38 19.33 -2.84
C SER A 113 -18.20 19.78 -1.97
N THR A 114 -18.35 19.73 -0.64
CA THR A 114 -17.31 20.11 0.31
C THR A 114 -16.07 19.22 0.17
N CYS A 115 -16.23 17.89 0.07
CA CYS A 115 -15.11 16.98 -0.16
C CYS A 115 -14.38 17.29 -1.47
N ARG A 116 -15.13 17.53 -2.55
CA ARG A 116 -14.54 17.83 -3.86
C ARG A 116 -13.70 19.10 -3.82
N GLN A 117 -14.24 20.17 -3.25
CA GLN A 117 -13.54 21.44 -3.07
C GLN A 117 -12.36 21.31 -2.10
N SER A 118 -12.36 20.32 -1.21
CA SER A 118 -11.29 20.12 -0.22
C SER A 118 -10.14 19.27 -0.73
N LEU A 119 -10.34 18.55 -1.84
CA LEU A 119 -9.32 17.69 -2.44
C LEU A 119 -8.45 18.42 -3.46
N ILE A 120 -9.04 19.35 -4.22
CA ILE A 120 -8.36 20.00 -5.35
C ILE A 120 -8.45 21.53 -5.29
N GLU A 121 -7.47 22.17 -5.92
CA GLU A 121 -7.48 23.58 -6.26
C GLU A 121 -7.99 23.73 -7.70
N GLU A 122 -8.73 24.81 -7.97
CA GLU A 122 -9.39 25.01 -9.28
C GLU A 122 -8.47 25.61 -10.34
N TRP A 123 -7.23 25.98 -9.98
CA TRP A 123 -6.34 26.71 -10.86
C TRP A 123 -5.48 25.75 -11.70
N GLU A 124 -5.23 26.13 -12.96
CA GLU A 124 -4.50 25.27 -13.91
C GLU A 124 -2.98 25.29 -13.70
N ILE A 125 -2.46 26.32 -13.04
CA ILE A 125 -1.03 26.52 -12.78
C ILE A 125 -0.86 27.05 -11.35
N HIS A 126 0.05 26.44 -10.60
CA HIS A 126 0.38 26.86 -9.24
C HIS A 126 1.81 27.38 -9.14
N SER A 127 1.99 28.37 -8.26
CA SER A 127 3.31 28.99 -8.00
C SER A 127 4.18 28.19 -7.02
N GLN A 128 3.65 27.13 -6.43
CA GLN A 128 4.36 26.34 -5.42
C GLN A 128 5.46 25.48 -6.08
N PRO A 129 6.64 25.35 -5.47
CA PRO A 129 7.77 24.65 -6.08
C PRO A 129 7.47 23.17 -6.36
N GLU A 130 6.76 22.48 -5.47
CA GLU A 130 6.36 21.07 -5.64
C GLU A 130 5.41 20.85 -6.84
N SER A 131 4.72 21.90 -7.30
CA SER A 131 3.83 21.81 -8.46
C SER A 131 4.56 21.80 -9.81
N SER A 132 5.87 22.06 -9.82
CA SER A 132 6.70 22.19 -11.03
C SER A 132 6.52 21.03 -12.02
N LEU A 133 6.54 19.78 -11.55
CA LEU A 133 6.37 18.62 -12.42
C LEU A 133 4.98 18.56 -13.06
N VAL A 134 3.93 18.93 -12.32
CA VAL A 134 2.56 18.96 -12.83
C VAL A 134 2.42 20.08 -13.86
N ASN A 135 2.91 21.29 -13.53
CA ASN A 135 2.90 22.44 -14.42
C ASN A 135 3.63 22.13 -15.74
N CYS A 136 4.80 21.48 -15.69
CA CYS A 136 5.55 21.12 -16.89
C CYS A 136 4.87 20.03 -17.74
N LYS A 137 4.10 19.13 -17.11
CA LYS A 137 3.53 17.95 -17.78
C LYS A 137 2.06 18.12 -18.19
N THR A 138 1.37 19.11 -17.64
CA THR A 138 -0.07 19.27 -17.84
C THR A 138 -0.40 19.53 -19.32
N ARG A 139 -1.54 18.98 -19.74
CA ARG A 139 -2.19 19.25 -21.03
C ARG A 139 -3.64 19.69 -20.79
N GLY A 140 -3.88 20.44 -19.70
CA GLY A 140 -5.22 20.82 -19.23
C GLY A 140 -5.98 19.71 -18.48
N GLY A 141 -5.29 18.62 -18.12
CA GLY A 141 -5.94 17.42 -17.61
C GLY A 141 -5.22 16.78 -16.42
N LEU A 142 -4.34 17.50 -15.72
CA LEU A 142 -3.79 17.09 -14.42
C LEU A 142 -4.44 17.92 -13.31
N LEU A 143 -4.57 17.33 -12.12
CA LEU A 143 -5.20 18.00 -10.98
C LEU A 143 -4.14 18.50 -10.02
N HIS A 144 -4.38 19.69 -9.48
CA HIS A 144 -3.61 20.26 -8.40
C HIS A 144 -4.29 19.90 -7.06
N PRO A 145 -3.68 19.04 -6.24
CA PRO A 145 -4.20 18.73 -4.91
C PRO A 145 -4.12 19.96 -4.01
N LYS A 146 -5.05 20.08 -3.05
CA LYS A 146 -4.92 21.07 -1.98
C LYS A 146 -3.70 20.81 -1.11
N ARG A 147 -3.14 21.88 -0.55
CA ARG A 147 -1.98 21.83 0.34
C ARG A 147 -2.11 20.79 1.47
N ASN A 148 -3.25 20.69 2.14
CA ASN A 148 -3.44 19.73 3.23
C ASN A 148 -3.26 18.27 2.77
N VAL A 149 -3.77 17.95 1.57
CA VAL A 149 -3.62 16.61 0.98
C VAL A 149 -2.15 16.34 0.64
N PHE A 150 -1.45 17.33 0.08
CA PHE A 150 -0.03 17.20 -0.21
C PHE A 150 0.79 16.99 1.06
N CYS A 151 0.61 17.82 2.09
CA CYS A 151 1.34 17.70 3.36
C CYS A 151 1.08 16.35 4.05
N LEU A 152 -0.16 15.86 4.03
CA LEU A 152 -0.49 14.53 4.54
C LEU A 152 0.30 13.43 3.81
N LEU A 153 0.34 13.48 2.48
CA LEU A 153 1.02 12.46 1.69
C LEU A 153 2.55 12.58 1.77
N GLN A 154 3.08 13.78 2.00
CA GLN A 154 4.49 13.99 2.30
C GLN A 154 4.85 13.33 3.63
N ALA A 155 4.07 13.56 4.69
CA ALA A 155 4.25 12.90 5.99
C ALA A 155 4.13 11.37 5.86
N ALA A 156 3.15 10.88 5.09
CA ALA A 156 2.99 9.46 4.82
C ALA A 156 4.19 8.85 4.08
N GLU A 157 4.82 9.58 3.14
CA GLU A 157 6.03 9.12 2.46
C GLU A 157 7.22 9.07 3.41
N THR A 158 7.41 10.07 4.26
CA THR A 158 8.48 10.07 5.27
C THR A 158 8.37 8.87 6.20
N ALA A 159 7.17 8.60 6.74
CA ALA A 159 6.91 7.42 7.56
C ALA A 159 7.09 6.11 6.77
N PHE A 160 6.66 6.08 5.51
CA PHE A 160 6.80 4.89 4.66
C PHE A 160 8.27 4.55 4.38
N GLN A 161 9.11 5.55 4.12
CA GLN A 161 10.52 5.32 3.83
C GLN A 161 11.24 4.63 4.98
N LYS A 162 10.94 5.00 6.23
CA LYS A 162 11.49 4.37 7.44
C LYS A 162 11.15 2.88 7.52
N HIS A 163 9.91 2.51 7.23
CA HIS A 163 9.42 1.13 7.42
C HIS A 163 9.39 0.28 6.13
N SER A 164 9.79 0.81 4.98
CA SER A 164 9.62 0.18 3.66
C SER A 164 10.25 -1.22 3.50
N THR A 165 11.23 -1.56 4.32
CA THR A 165 11.94 -2.84 4.32
C THR A 165 11.33 -3.87 5.26
N GLU A 166 10.49 -3.42 6.20
CA GLU A 166 9.91 -4.24 7.25
C GLU A 166 8.77 -5.12 6.72
N ARG A 167 8.51 -6.24 7.42
CA ARG A 167 7.46 -7.18 7.04
C ARG A 167 6.06 -6.57 7.18
N ASN A 168 5.87 -5.71 8.19
CA ASN A 168 4.61 -5.06 8.54
C ASN A 168 4.66 -3.56 8.21
N ALA A 169 5.32 -3.20 7.10
CA ALA A 169 5.51 -1.81 6.67
C ALA A 169 4.19 -1.03 6.61
N TYR A 170 3.08 -1.67 6.21
CA TYR A 170 1.79 -1.01 6.13
C TYR A 170 1.31 -0.52 7.50
N GLU A 171 1.29 -1.43 8.48
CA GLU A 171 0.77 -1.17 9.82
C GLU A 171 1.64 -0.16 10.55
N GLN A 172 2.96 -0.30 10.48
CA GLN A 172 3.91 0.59 11.14
C GLN A 172 3.87 2.01 10.58
N THR A 173 3.83 2.16 9.24
CA THR A 173 3.70 3.48 8.61
C THR A 173 2.42 4.19 9.07
N LEU A 174 1.30 3.47 9.15
CA LEU A 174 0.05 4.07 9.62
C LEU A 174 0.09 4.40 11.11
N GLU A 175 0.68 3.54 11.94
CA GLU A 175 0.79 3.80 13.38
C GLU A 175 1.70 4.99 13.70
N GLU A 176 2.81 5.16 12.98
CA GLU A 176 3.65 6.36 13.11
C GLU A 176 2.88 7.60 12.68
N LEU A 177 2.23 7.54 11.50
CA LEU A 177 1.50 8.69 10.97
C LEU A 177 0.33 9.11 11.88
N LEU A 178 -0.40 8.14 12.45
CA LEU A 178 -1.51 8.42 13.37
C LEU A 178 -1.06 9.05 14.68
N LYS A 179 0.20 8.87 15.08
CA LYS A 179 0.78 9.47 16.30
C LYS A 179 1.35 10.85 16.07
N GLU A 180 2.05 11.05 14.95
CA GLU A 180 2.84 12.26 14.69
C GLU A 180 2.06 13.33 13.92
N HIS A 181 1.08 12.96 13.09
CA HIS A 181 0.41 13.88 12.20
C HIS A 181 -0.96 14.32 12.72
N VAL A 182 -1.26 15.61 12.60
CA VAL A 182 -2.58 16.17 12.91
C VAL A 182 -3.45 16.10 11.65
N PHE A 183 -4.55 15.36 11.73
CA PHE A 183 -5.48 15.22 10.61
C PHE A 183 -6.55 16.30 10.66
N SER A 184 -6.56 17.21 9.68
CA SER A 184 -7.63 18.17 9.49
C SER A 184 -8.33 17.97 8.14
N PHE A 185 -9.66 17.86 8.17
CA PHE A 185 -10.47 17.80 6.94
C PHE A 185 -11.81 18.49 7.15
N PRO A 186 -12.21 19.44 6.28
CA PRO A 186 -13.32 20.36 6.55
C PRO A 186 -14.72 19.73 6.40
N CYS A 187 -14.84 18.48 5.95
CA CYS A 187 -16.15 17.82 5.81
C CYS A 187 -16.44 16.92 7.02
N ASN A 188 -17.44 17.26 7.83
CA ASN A 188 -17.79 16.48 9.03
C ASN A 188 -18.28 15.05 8.74
N GLU A 189 -19.02 14.84 7.65
CA GLU A 189 -19.66 13.56 7.35
C GLU A 189 -18.69 12.53 6.75
N HIS A 190 -17.76 12.99 5.91
CA HIS A 190 -16.92 12.10 5.09
C HIS A 190 -15.43 12.20 5.42
N LYS A 191 -15.02 13.01 6.42
CA LYS A 191 -13.61 13.22 6.79
C LYS A 191 -12.86 11.91 7.01
N GLU A 192 -13.39 11.02 7.85
CA GLU A 192 -12.75 9.75 8.20
C GLU A 192 -12.65 8.84 6.97
N GLU A 193 -13.71 8.76 6.17
CA GLU A 193 -13.71 7.95 4.96
C GLU A 193 -12.69 8.45 3.93
N ILE A 194 -12.68 9.74 3.62
CA ILE A 194 -11.77 10.30 2.62
C ILE A 194 -10.33 10.15 3.07
N MET A 195 -10.02 10.45 4.33
CA MET A 195 -8.67 10.33 4.88
C MET A 195 -8.20 8.87 4.92
N ALA A 196 -9.06 7.95 5.36
CA ALA A 196 -8.75 6.51 5.35
C ALA A 196 -8.47 6.02 3.92
N GLN A 197 -9.32 6.40 2.95
CA GLN A 197 -9.12 6.02 1.56
C GLN A 197 -7.82 6.61 0.99
N LEU A 198 -7.51 7.87 1.31
CA LEU A 198 -6.30 8.53 0.84
C LEU A 198 -5.05 7.82 1.37
N LEU A 199 -4.96 7.60 2.68
CA LEU A 199 -3.83 6.91 3.30
C LEU A 199 -3.69 5.45 2.83
N HIS A 200 -4.80 4.71 2.85
CA HIS A 200 -4.81 3.31 2.40
C HIS A 200 -4.32 3.18 0.96
N ASN A 201 -4.87 3.99 0.05
CA ASN A 201 -4.49 3.92 -1.36
C ASN A 201 -3.01 4.32 -1.55
N TYR A 202 -2.49 5.25 -0.76
CA TYR A 202 -1.11 5.74 -0.91
C TYR A 202 -0.11 4.69 -0.47
N VAL A 203 -0.24 4.21 0.77
CA VAL A 203 0.65 3.20 1.35
C VAL A 203 0.58 1.91 0.53
N ALA A 204 -0.63 1.46 0.14
CA ALA A 204 -0.79 0.28 -0.71
C ALA A 204 -0.10 0.45 -2.08
N MET A 205 -0.23 1.63 -2.71
CA MET A 205 0.46 1.93 -3.97
C MET A 205 1.98 1.89 -3.79
N ARG A 206 2.53 2.51 -2.74
CA ARG A 206 3.97 2.54 -2.46
C ARG A 206 4.52 1.15 -2.19
N MET A 207 3.85 0.33 -1.39
CA MET A 207 4.20 -1.07 -1.20
C MET A 207 4.25 -1.85 -2.52
N ALA A 208 3.25 -1.65 -3.40
CA ALA A 208 3.22 -2.30 -4.71
C ALA A 208 4.41 -1.87 -5.58
N GLN A 209 4.79 -0.58 -5.53
CA GLN A 209 5.96 -0.06 -6.24
C GLN A 209 7.27 -0.68 -5.71
N VAL A 210 7.45 -0.79 -4.39
CA VAL A 210 8.62 -1.45 -3.77
C VAL A 210 8.69 -2.93 -4.18
N CYS A 211 7.56 -3.64 -4.14
CA CYS A 211 7.49 -5.03 -4.59
C CYS A 211 7.88 -5.19 -6.06
N LYS A 212 7.39 -4.28 -6.91
CA LYS A 212 7.72 -4.27 -8.35
C LYS A 212 9.20 -3.99 -8.59
N GLN A 213 9.80 -3.09 -7.82
CA GLN A 213 11.22 -2.78 -7.90
C GLN A 213 12.07 -4.00 -7.50
N LYS A 214 11.81 -4.61 -6.34
CA LYS A 214 12.51 -5.83 -5.88
C LYS A 214 12.43 -6.96 -6.92
N LYS A 215 11.27 -7.14 -7.56
CA LYS A 215 11.09 -8.14 -8.65
C LYS A 215 11.95 -7.82 -9.88
N ARG A 216 12.06 -6.55 -10.26
CA ARG A 216 12.92 -6.12 -11.38
C ARG A 216 14.39 -6.37 -11.05
N ASP A 217 14.84 -6.01 -9.86
CA ASP A 217 16.22 -6.20 -9.43
C ASP A 217 16.60 -7.69 -9.40
N LEU A 218 15.71 -8.55 -8.90
CA LEU A 218 15.91 -9.99 -8.90
C LEU A 218 16.00 -10.57 -10.33
N LYS A 219 15.15 -10.08 -11.25
CA LYS A 219 15.19 -10.48 -12.66
C LYS A 219 16.55 -10.11 -13.29
N THR A 220 17.02 -8.89 -13.06
CA THR A 220 18.32 -8.41 -13.57
C THR A 220 19.48 -9.23 -13.01
N LYS A 221 19.49 -9.51 -11.70
CA LYS A 221 20.49 -10.39 -11.06
C LYS A 221 20.49 -11.80 -11.65
N THR A 222 19.29 -12.38 -11.83
CA THR A 222 19.15 -13.71 -12.42
C THR A 222 19.66 -13.75 -13.87
N GLN A 223 19.36 -12.71 -14.67
CA GLN A 223 19.87 -12.60 -16.03
C GLN A 223 21.40 -12.50 -16.07
N HIS A 224 22.00 -11.74 -15.16
CA HIS A 224 23.45 -11.61 -15.03
C HIS A 224 24.11 -12.95 -14.69
N LEU A 225 23.61 -13.65 -13.66
CA LEU A 225 24.13 -14.98 -13.27
C LEU A 225 24.01 -16.01 -14.41
N ARG A 226 22.91 -15.99 -15.18
CA ARG A 226 22.74 -16.85 -16.36
C ARG A 226 23.74 -16.55 -17.48
N LYS A 227 24.21 -15.31 -17.61
CA LYS A 227 25.25 -14.96 -18.59
C LYS A 227 26.61 -15.48 -18.14
N LEU A 228 26.95 -15.31 -16.85
CA LEU A 228 28.20 -15.82 -16.27
C LEU A 228 28.31 -17.35 -16.36
N ALA A 229 27.22 -18.08 -16.08
CA ALA A 229 27.19 -19.53 -16.15
C ALA A 229 27.38 -20.11 -17.56
N LYS A 230 27.34 -19.29 -18.62
CA LYS A 230 27.61 -19.70 -20.02
C LYS A 230 29.07 -19.49 -20.44
N LEU A 231 29.88 -18.88 -19.57
CA LEU A 231 31.30 -18.60 -19.81
C LEU A 231 32.22 -19.68 -19.20
N VAL A 232 31.63 -20.64 -18.46
CA VAL A 232 32.26 -21.85 -17.92
C VAL A 232 31.76 -23.03 -18.76
#